data_AF-A0A4Y8IEQ0-F1
#
_entry.id   AF-A0A4Y8IEQ0-F1
#
_cell.length_a   1.000
_cell.length_b   1.000
_cell.length_c   1.000
_cell.angle_alpha   90.00
_cell.angle_beta   90.00
_cell.angle_gamma   90.00
#
_symmetry.space_group_name_H-M   'P 1'
#
loop_
_entity.id
_entity.type
_entity.pdbx_description
1 polymer ?
#
loop_
_entity_poly.entity_id
_entity_poly.type
_entity_poly.pdbx_seq_one_letter_code
_entity_poly.pdbx_strand_id
1 'polypeptide(L)'
;MSERKLLIIIGIVGLTLVVGMIIFQQLPPKHEPINTKNVMAIHISTHTEKDIKMVDSDKYMEVVELFNEHPVEQTSSMEENPRSEASIIIDAESPSQGRETIILNYTENGIFVERTDTGNPDKYVLVDVEDRLNDVFKKIIISNE
;
A
#
# COMPACT_ATOMS: atom_id res chain seq x y z
N MET A 1 -45.13 -4.87 -24.97
CA MET A 1 -43.76 -4.37 -25.25
C MET A 1 -43.26 -5.11 -26.48
N SER A 2 -42.75 -4.42 -27.52
CA SER A 2 -42.35 -5.10 -28.75
C SER A 2 -41.01 -5.82 -28.58
N GLU A 3 -40.83 -6.95 -29.26
CA GLU A 3 -39.59 -7.75 -29.25
C GLU A 3 -38.35 -6.91 -29.57
N ARG A 4 -38.49 -5.89 -30.42
CA ARG A 4 -37.44 -4.90 -30.71
C ARG A 4 -37.01 -4.09 -29.47
N LYS A 5 -37.95 -3.67 -28.62
CA LYS A 5 -37.62 -2.95 -27.37
C LYS A 5 -36.91 -3.86 -26.38
N LEU A 6 -37.27 -5.14 -26.34
CA LEU A 6 -36.62 -6.14 -25.49
C LEU A 6 -35.16 -6.38 -25.91
N LEU A 7 -34.90 -6.53 -27.22
CA LEU A 7 -33.53 -6.70 -27.74
C LEU A 7 -32.63 -5.49 -27.48
N ILE A 8 -33.18 -4.28 -27.59
CA ILE A 8 -32.44 -3.03 -27.29
C ILE A 8 -32.03 -2.99 -25.81
N ILE A 9 -32.93 -3.36 -24.89
CA ILE A 9 -32.63 -3.38 -23.45
C ILE A 9 -31.52 -4.39 -23.14
N ILE A 10 -31.61 -5.61 -23.69
CA ILE A 10 -30.57 -6.64 -23.49
C ILE A 10 -29.22 -6.16 -24.02
N GLY A 11 -29.18 -5.54 -25.20
CA GLY A 11 -27.95 -4.98 -25.77
C GLY A 11 -27.31 -3.90 -24.90
N ILE A 12 -28.12 -2.98 -24.35
CA ILE A 12 -27.62 -1.92 -23.45
C ILE A 12 -27.10 -2.51 -22.15
N VAL A 13 -27.86 -3.40 -21.51
CA VAL A 13 -27.45 -4.05 -20.24
C VAL A 13 -26.16 -4.84 -20.43
N GLY A 14 -26.05 -5.62 -21.52
CA GLY A 14 -24.84 -6.37 -21.84
C GLY A 14 -23.63 -5.45 -22.05
N LEU A 15 -23.79 -4.35 -22.78
CA LEU A 15 -22.72 -3.39 -23.00
C LEU A 15 -22.29 -2.72 -21.69
N THR A 16 -23.23 -2.31 -20.84
CA THR A 16 -22.92 -1.71 -19.52
C THR A 16 -22.16 -2.68 -18.62
N LEU A 17 -22.51 -3.97 -18.63
CA LEU A 17 -21.80 -4.99 -17.86
C LEU A 17 -20.36 -5.19 -18.35
N VAL A 18 -20.15 -5.25 -19.66
CA VAL A 18 -18.81 -5.40 -20.26
C VAL A 18 -17.94 -4.18 -19.95
N VAL A 19 -18.48 -2.96 -20.13
CA VAL A 19 -17.76 -1.73 -19.80
C VAL A 19 -17.44 -1.66 -18.30
N GLY A 20 -18.39 -2.01 -17.44
CA GLY A 20 -18.18 -2.08 -15.99
C GLY A 20 -17.08 -3.07 -15.60
N MET A 21 -17.05 -4.25 -16.24
CA MET A 21 -16.02 -5.26 -16.00
C MET A 21 -14.62 -4.81 -16.45
N ILE A 22 -14.52 -4.14 -17.61
CA ILE A 22 -13.25 -3.59 -18.11
C ILE A 22 -12.71 -2.51 -17.15
N ILE A 23 -13.58 -1.60 -16.70
CA ILE A 23 -13.19 -0.56 -15.73
C ILE A 23 -12.73 -1.21 -14.42
N PHE A 24 -13.45 -2.21 -13.92
CA PHE A 24 -13.09 -2.92 -12.69
C PHE A 24 -11.73 -3.63 -12.80
N GLN A 25 -11.42 -4.24 -13.94
CA GLN A 25 -10.13 -4.88 -14.18
C GLN A 25 -8.97 -3.89 -14.33
N GLN A 26 -9.26 -2.63 -14.72
CA GLN A 26 -8.26 -1.57 -14.79
C GLN A 26 -8.06 -0.83 -13.46
N LEU A 27 -8.89 -1.10 -12.43
CA LEU A 27 -8.62 -0.57 -11.11
C LEU A 27 -7.34 -1.23 -10.58
N PRO A 28 -6.37 -0.44 -10.09
CA PRO A 28 -5.19 -1.01 -9.47
C PRO A 28 -5.62 -1.91 -8.31
N PRO A 29 -4.89 -3.01 -8.05
CA PRO A 29 -5.15 -3.84 -6.89
C PRO A 29 -5.08 -2.95 -5.64
N LYS A 30 -5.99 -3.20 -4.71
CA LYS A 30 -5.98 -2.52 -3.43
C LYS A 30 -5.36 -3.46 -2.40
N HIS A 31 -4.37 -2.97 -1.67
CA HIS A 31 -3.98 -3.61 -0.42
C HIS A 31 -5.04 -3.34 0.65
N GLU A 32 -5.06 -4.16 1.70
CA GLU A 32 -5.92 -3.89 2.86
C GLU A 32 -5.41 -2.65 3.60
N PRO A 33 -6.26 -1.65 3.90
CA PRO A 33 -5.84 -0.44 4.59
C PRO A 33 -5.62 -0.68 6.09
N ILE A 34 -4.70 0.07 6.69
CA ILE A 34 -4.45 0.05 8.14
C ILE A 34 -5.43 1.01 8.81
N ASN A 35 -6.13 0.55 9.84
CA ASN A 35 -6.92 1.44 10.68
C ASN A 35 -5.99 2.28 11.57
N THR A 36 -5.92 3.59 11.35
CA THR A 36 -5.00 4.49 12.07
C THR A 36 -5.19 4.48 13.59
N LYS A 37 -6.41 4.17 14.08
CA LYS A 37 -6.69 4.04 15.52
C LYS A 37 -6.04 2.83 16.17
N ASN A 38 -5.61 1.88 15.35
CA ASN A 38 -5.02 0.63 15.80
C ASN A 38 -3.48 0.64 15.67
N VAL A 39 -2.91 1.74 15.17
CA VAL A 39 -1.46 1.90 15.09
C VAL A 39 -0.90 2.01 16.51
N MET A 40 -0.04 1.07 16.86
CA MET A 40 0.59 0.98 18.18
C MET A 40 1.91 1.74 18.20
N ALA A 41 2.70 1.61 17.14
CA ALA A 41 4.00 2.24 17.02
C ALA A 41 4.41 2.40 15.56
N ILE A 42 5.25 3.41 15.32
CA ILE A 42 5.96 3.61 14.05
C ILE A 42 7.45 3.63 14.38
N HIS A 43 8.24 2.88 13.62
CA HIS A 43 9.68 2.85 13.71
C HIS A 43 10.32 3.21 12.38
N ILE A 44 11.55 3.70 12.47
CA ILE A 44 12.36 4.09 11.33
C ILE A 44 13.72 3.41 11.44
N SER A 45 14.22 2.96 10.30
CA SER A 45 15.58 2.45 10.13
C SER A 45 16.17 3.09 8.87
N THR A 46 17.41 3.53 8.91
CA THR A 46 18.15 4.01 7.73
C THR A 46 19.29 3.07 7.45
N HIS A 47 19.77 3.04 6.21
CA HIS A 47 20.91 2.19 5.87
C HIS A 47 22.19 2.55 6.65
N THR A 48 22.35 3.82 7.01
CA THR A 48 23.49 4.36 7.75
C THR A 48 23.46 3.97 9.23
N GLU A 49 22.28 3.83 9.83
CA GLU A 49 22.09 3.47 11.23
C GLU A 49 21.66 2.01 11.38
N LYS A 50 22.44 1.21 12.10
CA LYS A 50 22.10 -0.22 12.31
C LYS A 50 20.94 -0.46 13.26
N ASP A 51 20.45 0.58 13.93
CA ASP A 51 19.43 0.48 14.99
C ASP A 51 18.07 0.97 14.49
N ILE A 52 17.02 0.23 14.84
CA ILE A 52 15.63 0.63 14.59
C ILE A 52 15.20 1.60 15.69
N LYS A 53 14.84 2.83 15.31
CA LYS A 53 14.40 3.88 16.23
C LYS A 53 12.87 3.99 16.23
N MET A 54 12.27 3.94 17.41
CA MET A 54 10.86 4.29 17.58
C MET A 54 10.68 5.81 17.43
N VAL A 55 9.65 6.23 16.70
CA VAL A 55 9.32 7.63 16.49
C VAL A 55 7.96 7.99 17.06
N ASP A 56 7.73 9.29 17.22
CA ASP A 56 6.42 9.82 17.62
C ASP A 56 5.38 9.49 16.55
N SER A 57 4.40 8.66 16.91
CA SER A 57 3.39 8.16 15.98
C SER A 57 2.51 9.28 15.41
N ASP A 58 2.25 10.35 16.17
CA ASP A 58 1.44 11.48 15.70
C ASP A 58 2.14 12.24 14.58
N LYS A 59 3.47 12.33 14.65
CA LYS A 59 4.29 13.02 13.65
C LYS A 59 4.43 12.24 12.35
N TYR A 60 4.30 10.92 12.42
CA TYR A 60 4.48 10.00 11.28
C TYR A 60 3.19 9.31 10.85
N MET A 61 2.03 9.68 11.42
CA MET A 61 0.72 9.16 11.02
C MET A 61 0.40 9.45 9.55
N GLU A 62 0.95 10.54 8.99
CA GLU A 62 0.88 10.86 7.57
C GLU A 62 1.36 9.69 6.70
N VAL A 63 2.35 8.90 7.15
CA VAL A 63 2.82 7.72 6.42
C VAL A 63 1.72 6.67 6.28
N VAL A 64 0.92 6.47 7.32
CA VAL A 64 -0.17 5.49 7.34
C VAL A 64 -1.33 5.98 6.47
N GLU A 65 -1.61 7.29 6.50
CA GLU A 65 -2.61 7.91 5.63
C GLU A 65 -2.21 7.79 4.16
N LEU A 66 -0.97 8.16 3.83
CA LEU A 66 -0.40 7.98 2.49
C LEU A 66 -0.43 6.52 2.07
N PHE A 67 0.01 5.59 2.93
CA PHE A 67 -0.07 4.16 2.64
C PHE A 67 -1.48 3.75 2.22
N ASN A 68 -2.52 4.15 2.96
CA ASN A 68 -3.91 3.81 2.67
C ASN A 68 -4.47 4.45 1.39
N GLU A 69 -3.90 5.58 0.96
CA GLU A 69 -4.32 6.29 -0.25
C GLU A 69 -3.71 5.70 -1.53
N HIS A 70 -2.53 5.07 -1.43
CA HIS A 70 -1.74 4.68 -2.58
C HIS A 70 -2.16 3.32 -3.18
N PRO A 71 -2.33 3.24 -4.52
CA PRO A 71 -2.56 1.97 -5.19
C PRO A 71 -1.29 1.10 -5.18
N VAL A 72 -1.46 -0.22 -5.32
CA VAL A 72 -0.32 -1.13 -5.55
C VAL A 72 -0.12 -1.32 -7.05
N GLU A 73 1.13 -1.52 -7.46
CA GLU A 73 1.40 -2.08 -8.79
C GLU A 73 1.14 -3.58 -8.68
N GLN A 74 0.35 -4.16 -9.60
CA GLN A 74 0.10 -5.60 -9.62
C GLN A 74 1.32 -6.36 -10.16
N THR A 75 2.47 -6.12 -9.56
CA THR A 75 3.74 -6.75 -9.86
C THR A 75 4.58 -6.68 -8.60
N SER A 76 4.61 -7.76 -7.82
CA SER A 76 5.88 -8.47 -7.66
C SER A 76 5.67 -9.84 -7.01
N SER A 77 5.76 -10.88 -7.82
CA SER A 77 6.27 -12.19 -7.41
C SER A 77 7.76 -12.09 -7.03
N MET A 78 8.13 -11.18 -6.11
CA MET A 78 9.51 -11.03 -5.66
C MET A 78 9.72 -11.86 -4.41
N GLU A 79 10.60 -12.86 -4.51
CA GLU A 79 10.97 -13.73 -3.39
C GLU A 79 11.72 -12.94 -2.29
N GLU A 80 12.50 -11.91 -2.66
CA GLU A 80 13.33 -11.11 -1.75
C GLU A 80 13.16 -9.60 -1.94
N ASN A 81 13.24 -8.84 -0.84
CA ASN A 81 13.22 -7.38 -0.87
C ASN A 81 14.59 -6.84 -1.30
N PRO A 82 14.66 -5.79 -2.15
CA PRO A 82 15.91 -5.13 -2.46
C PRO A 82 16.50 -4.45 -1.21
N ARG A 83 17.81 -4.15 -1.25
CA ARG A 83 18.48 -3.42 -0.17
C ARG A 83 17.88 -2.01 -0.06
N SER A 84 17.30 -1.70 1.10
CA SER A 84 16.67 -0.40 1.36
C SER A 84 17.67 0.67 1.78
N GLU A 85 17.39 1.91 1.36
CA GLU A 85 18.06 3.13 1.85
C GLU A 85 17.46 3.56 3.18
N ALA A 86 16.15 3.39 3.33
CA ALA A 86 15.41 3.61 4.57
C ALA A 86 14.20 2.67 4.63
N SER A 87 13.78 2.36 5.84
CA SER A 87 12.60 1.54 6.11
C SER A 87 11.74 2.22 7.19
N ILE A 88 10.43 2.22 6.97
CA ILE A 88 9.44 2.56 7.99
C ILE A 88 8.70 1.29 8.37
N ILE A 89 8.63 1.00 9.66
CA ILE A 89 7.96 -0.18 10.20
C ILE A 89 6.76 0.31 11.00
N ILE A 90 5.57 -0.17 10.65
CA ILE A 90 4.31 0.18 11.27
C ILE A 90 3.81 -1.05 11.99
N ASP A 91 3.69 -0.96 13.31
CA ASP A 91 3.07 -1.99 14.14
C ASP A 91 1.63 -1.56 14.47
N ALA A 92 0.66 -2.42 14.15
CA ALA A 92 -0.76 -2.20 14.40
C ALA A 92 -1.42 -3.45 15.02
N GLU A 93 -2.59 -3.28 15.63
CA GLU A 93 -3.41 -4.38 16.16
C GLU A 93 -4.77 -4.45 15.46
N SER A 94 -4.95 -5.46 14.64
CA SER A 94 -6.21 -5.73 13.95
C SER A 94 -7.11 -6.64 14.76
N PRO A 95 -8.39 -6.27 14.96
CA PRO A 95 -9.36 -7.13 15.63
C PRO A 95 -9.55 -8.49 14.96
N SER A 96 -9.30 -8.58 13.64
CA SER A 96 -9.50 -9.80 12.85
C SER A 96 -8.23 -10.63 12.66
N GLN A 97 -7.04 -9.99 12.64
CA GLN A 97 -5.78 -10.68 12.32
C GLN A 97 -4.74 -10.66 13.46
N GLY A 98 -5.01 -9.96 14.56
CA GLY A 98 -4.07 -9.83 15.68
C GLY A 98 -3.01 -8.76 15.41
N ARG A 99 -1.75 -9.01 15.81
CA ARG A 99 -0.66 -8.04 15.58
C ARG A 99 -0.25 -8.05 14.11
N GLU A 100 -0.29 -6.86 13.50
CA GLU A 100 0.09 -6.60 12.13
C GLU A 100 1.39 -5.80 12.12
N THR A 101 2.37 -6.24 11.33
CA THR A 101 3.57 -5.46 11.05
C THR A 101 3.66 -5.22 9.55
N ILE A 102 3.74 -3.95 9.18
CA ILE A 102 3.88 -3.49 7.80
C ILE A 102 5.23 -2.80 7.68
N ILE A 103 6.06 -3.24 6.73
CA ILE A 103 7.39 -2.68 6.49
C ILE A 103 7.39 -2.03 5.11
N LEU A 104 7.59 -0.72 5.09
CA LEU A 104 7.77 0.08 3.87
C LEU A 104 9.27 0.30 3.67
N ASN A 105 9.82 -0.25 2.58
CA ASN A 105 11.23 -0.20 2.23
C ASN A 105 11.42 0.74 1.04
N TYR A 106 12.12 1.86 1.26
CA TYR A 106 12.47 2.80 0.22
C TYR A 106 13.77 2.38 -0.48
N THR A 107 13.73 2.35 -1.81
CA THR A 107 14.84 1.96 -2.68
C THR A 107 14.90 2.86 -3.91
N GLU A 108 15.99 2.78 -4.68
CA GLU A 108 16.13 3.48 -5.98
C GLU A 108 15.01 3.15 -6.99
N ASN A 109 14.36 1.98 -6.84
CA ASN A 109 13.36 1.46 -7.78
C ASN A 109 11.91 1.64 -7.29
N GLY A 110 11.71 2.25 -6.12
CA GLY A 110 10.37 2.48 -5.54
C GLY A 110 10.25 2.01 -4.10
N ILE A 111 9.00 1.95 -3.64
CA ILE A 111 8.62 1.64 -2.25
C ILE A 111 8.05 0.23 -2.18
N PHE A 112 8.79 -0.67 -1.55
CA PHE A 112 8.45 -2.07 -1.40
C PHE A 112 7.78 -2.29 -0.05
N VAL A 113 6.65 -3.01 -0.05
CA VAL A 113 5.89 -3.33 1.15
C VAL A 113 6.04 -4.79 1.47
N GLU A 114 6.25 -5.09 2.75
CA GLU A 114 6.10 -6.42 3.32
C GLU A 114 5.07 -6.38 4.45
N ARG A 115 4.17 -7.35 4.47
CA ARG A 115 3.15 -7.50 5.52
C ARG A 115 3.25 -8.87 6.19
N THR A 116 3.04 -8.91 7.51
CA THR A 116 3.05 -10.16 8.28
C THR A 116 1.66 -10.66 8.70
N ASP A 117 0.61 -9.89 8.40
CA ASP A 117 -0.75 -10.09 8.91
C ASP A 117 -1.61 -11.05 8.08
N THR A 118 -1.32 -11.22 6.78
CA THR A 118 -2.11 -12.08 5.89
C THR A 118 -1.80 -13.58 5.98
N GLY A 119 -1.02 -14.03 6.97
CA GLY A 119 -0.65 -15.44 7.17
C GLY A 119 0.32 -16.02 6.13
N ASN A 120 0.57 -15.29 5.04
CA ASN A 120 1.68 -15.43 4.12
C ASN A 120 2.32 -14.03 4.00
N PRO A 121 3.66 -13.88 4.01
CA PRO A 121 4.27 -12.58 3.86
C PRO A 121 3.96 -12.01 2.47
N ASP A 122 2.96 -11.15 2.38
CA ASP A 122 2.59 -10.48 1.13
C ASP A 122 3.61 -9.38 0.86
N LYS A 123 4.25 -9.48 -0.32
CA LYS A 123 5.24 -8.52 -0.81
C LYS A 123 4.75 -7.87 -2.09
N TYR A 124 4.76 -6.55 -2.15
CA TYR A 124 4.31 -5.79 -3.32
C TYR A 124 4.96 -4.42 -3.38
N VAL A 125 4.85 -3.76 -4.53
CA VAL A 125 5.34 -2.39 -4.75
C VAL A 125 4.17 -1.41 -4.63
N LEU A 126 4.33 -0.38 -3.80
CA LEU A 126 3.41 0.76 -3.77
C LEU A 126 3.74 1.72 -4.90
N VAL A 127 2.70 2.18 -5.59
CA VAL A 127 2.81 3.28 -6.52
C VAL A 127 2.62 4.57 -5.73
N ASP A 128 3.72 5.31 -5.53
CA ASP A 128 3.67 6.63 -4.89
C ASP A 128 3.15 7.66 -5.89
N VAL A 129 1.86 7.94 -5.81
CA VAL A 129 1.15 8.85 -6.68
C VAL A 129 1.47 10.25 -6.15
N GLU A 130 2.20 11.02 -6.94
CA GLU A 130 2.65 12.40 -6.62
C GLU A 130 3.89 12.51 -5.70
N ASP A 131 4.72 11.45 -5.60
CA ASP A 131 6.00 11.46 -4.87
C ASP A 131 5.90 11.83 -3.37
N ARG A 132 4.71 11.77 -2.77
CA ARG A 132 4.46 12.23 -1.40
C ARG A 132 5.13 11.33 -0.37
N LEU A 133 5.04 10.01 -0.56
CA LEU A 133 5.65 9.05 0.37
C LEU A 133 7.19 9.06 0.22
N ASN A 134 7.69 9.23 -0.99
CA ASN A 134 9.08 9.42 -1.34
C ASN A 134 9.67 10.66 -0.63
N ASP A 135 8.94 11.78 -0.64
CA ASP A 135 9.35 12.98 0.10
C ASP A 135 9.44 12.76 1.61
N VAL A 136 8.58 11.92 2.19
CA VAL A 136 8.71 11.52 3.61
C VAL A 136 10.01 10.73 3.83
N PHE A 137 10.31 9.74 2.99
CA PHE A 137 11.55 8.97 3.08
C PHE A 137 12.80 9.84 2.91
N LYS A 138 12.81 10.78 1.96
CA LYS A 138 13.92 11.73 1.80
C LYS A 138 14.16 12.57 3.05
N LYS A 139 13.10 13.07 3.68
CA LYS A 139 13.22 13.83 4.96
C LYS A 139 13.81 12.96 6.07
N ILE A 140 13.41 11.68 6.13
CA ILE A 140 13.93 10.72 7.10
C ILE A 140 15.44 10.52 6.93
N ILE A 141 15.89 10.29 5.69
CA ILE A 141 17.31 10.09 5.37
C ILE A 141 18.11 11.33 5.79
N ILE A 142 17.71 12.52 5.34
CA ILE A 142 18.42 13.78 5.64
C ILE A 142 18.47 14.07 7.15
N SER A 143 17.42 13.72 7.90
CA SER A 143 17.36 14.02 9.34
C SER A 143 18.23 13.08 10.19
N ASN A 144 18.76 11.99 9.61
CA ASN A 144 19.54 10.96 10.31
C ASN A 144 20.92 10.70 9.66
N GLU A 145 21.37 11.56 8.76
CA GLU A 145 22.78 11.68 8.30
C GLU A 145 23.56 12.71 9.13
#